data_AF-A0A157ZG68-F1
#
_entry.id   AF-A0A157ZG68-F1
#
_cell.length_a   1.000
_cell.length_b   1.000
_cell.length_c   1.000
_cell.angle_alpha   90.00
_cell.angle_beta   90.00
_cell.angle_gamma   90.00
#
_symmetry.space_group_name_H-M   'P 1'
#
loop_
_entity.id
_entity.type
_entity.pdbx_description
1 polymer ?
#
loop_
_entity_poly.entity_id
_entity_poly.type
_entity_poly.pdbx_seq_one_letter_code
_entity_poly.pdbx_strand_id
1 'polypeptide(L)'
;MTKIRGACIALGAVLVITGFTFYHSPDFDAAQAAMDRETVDCLTRGLTRDEKVHIARLTAAHDREGLRPIYSDVLARCVVRSDQWERRPQLVTSARQALSQDSEFRQMLHASTMELATRP
;
A
#
# COMPACT_ATOMS: atom_id res chain seq x y z
N MET A 1 63.21 -15.52 -2.06
CA MET A 1 62.24 -15.55 -0.94
C MET A 1 61.48 -14.22 -0.88
N THR A 2 60.14 -14.29 -0.94
CA THR A 2 59.09 -13.35 -0.45
C THR A 2 59.18 -11.85 -0.83
N LYS A 3 58.43 -11.31 -1.81
CA LYS A 3 56.97 -11.04 -1.93
C LYS A 3 56.46 -9.94 -0.96
N ILE A 4 56.55 -8.67 -1.37
CA ILE A 4 55.83 -7.55 -0.73
C ILE A 4 54.62 -7.21 -1.61
N ARG A 5 53.45 -7.61 -1.10
CA ARG A 5 52.12 -7.36 -1.65
C ARG A 5 51.74 -5.90 -1.47
N GLY A 6 50.93 -5.39 -2.40
CA GLY A 6 50.52 -4.00 -2.50
C GLY A 6 49.76 -3.45 -1.31
N ALA A 7 49.76 -2.12 -1.23
CA ALA A 7 48.96 -1.34 -0.30
C ALA A 7 48.27 -0.20 -1.06
N CYS A 8 46.99 -0.42 -1.32
CA CYS A 8 45.89 0.51 -1.12
C CYS A 8 45.95 1.88 -1.81
N ILE A 9 45.53 1.89 -3.08
CA ILE A 9 44.72 3.00 -3.62
C ILE A 9 43.37 2.96 -2.87
N ALA A 10 43.29 3.65 -1.74
CA ALA A 10 42.06 3.80 -0.97
C ALA A 10 41.93 5.25 -0.45
N LEU A 11 42.28 6.22 -1.29
CA LEU A 11 42.21 7.66 -0.98
C LEU A 11 41.19 8.41 -1.86
N GLY A 12 40.29 7.69 -2.55
CA GLY A 12 39.37 8.29 -3.53
C GLY A 12 37.88 8.25 -3.19
N ALA A 13 37.45 7.61 -2.10
CA ALA A 13 36.02 7.31 -1.85
C ALA A 13 35.48 7.84 -0.51
N VAL A 14 36.10 8.85 0.09
CA VAL A 14 35.69 9.40 1.41
C VAL A 14 35.04 10.79 1.31
N LEU A 15 34.73 11.28 0.11
CA LEU A 15 34.12 12.61 -0.09
C LEU A 15 32.88 12.58 -1.00
N VAL A 16 31.98 11.63 -0.78
CA VAL A 16 30.59 11.71 -1.30
C VAL A 16 29.58 11.29 -0.22
N ILE A 17 29.84 11.68 1.03
CA ILE A 17 28.78 11.77 2.04
C ILE A 17 28.52 13.26 2.25
N THR A 18 28.15 13.93 1.17
CA THR A 18 27.50 15.23 1.22
C THR A 18 26.19 15.00 1.98
N GLY A 19 26.14 15.53 3.19
CA GLY A 19 25.07 15.27 4.15
C GLY A 19 23.69 15.60 3.61
N PHE A 20 22.92 14.56 3.31
CA PHE A 20 21.52 14.54 3.67
C PHE A 20 21.41 13.88 5.04
N THR A 21 21.74 14.64 6.09
CA THR A 21 21.19 14.33 7.41
C THR A 21 19.70 14.56 7.30
N PHE A 22 18.96 13.54 6.87
CA PHE A 22 17.51 13.50 7.00
C PHE A 22 17.21 13.67 8.48
N TYR A 23 16.76 14.86 8.84
CA TYR A 23 16.24 15.17 10.16
C TYR A 23 14.93 14.38 10.31
N HIS A 24 15.01 13.09 10.64
CA HIS A 24 13.87 12.27 10.98
C HIS A 24 13.45 12.61 12.41
N SER A 25 12.58 13.61 12.53
CA SER A 25 11.91 13.87 13.80
C SER A 25 10.88 12.76 14.05
N PRO A 26 10.78 12.19 15.26
CA PRO A 26 9.69 11.28 15.65
C PRO A 26 8.30 11.84 15.35
N ASP A 27 8.14 13.16 15.37
CA ASP A 27 6.89 13.84 15.05
C ASP A 27 6.52 13.71 13.56
N PHE A 28 7.51 13.68 12.67
CA PHE A 28 7.29 13.48 11.23
C PHE A 28 6.81 12.05 10.95
N ASP A 29 7.44 11.06 11.59
CA ASP A 29 7.03 9.66 11.48
C ASP A 29 5.63 9.43 12.07
N ALA A 30 5.32 10.09 13.20
CA ALA A 30 3.99 10.05 13.81
C ALA A 30 2.93 10.71 12.92
N ALA A 31 3.24 11.87 12.32
CA ALA A 31 2.35 12.55 11.38
C ALA A 31 2.13 11.70 10.12
N GLN A 32 3.19 11.09 9.56
CA GLN A 32 3.09 10.20 8.42
C GLN A 32 2.23 8.97 8.73
N ALA A 33 2.43 8.35 9.90
CA ALA A 33 1.61 7.23 10.33
C ALA A 33 0.15 7.63 10.60
N ALA A 34 -0.11 8.86 11.07
CA ALA A 34 -1.47 9.37 11.25
C ALA A 34 -2.18 9.57 9.90
N MET A 35 -1.52 10.23 8.94
CA MET A 35 -2.06 10.43 7.59
C MET A 35 -2.27 9.12 6.84
N ASP A 36 -1.36 8.16 6.97
CA ASP A 36 -1.50 6.84 6.35
C ASP A 36 -2.69 6.08 6.96
N ARG A 37 -2.95 6.21 8.26
CA ARG A 37 -4.18 5.67 8.89
C ARG A 37 -5.44 6.34 8.35
N GLU A 38 -5.45 7.66 8.22
CA GLU A 38 -6.56 8.40 7.64
C GLU A 38 -6.82 7.98 6.18
N THR A 39 -5.76 7.78 5.41
CA THR A 39 -5.86 7.30 4.03
C THR A 39 -6.44 5.90 3.97
N VAL A 40 -5.99 4.98 4.84
CA VAL A 40 -6.56 3.63 4.97
C VAL A 40 -8.03 3.70 5.39
N ASP A 41 -8.40 4.63 6.27
CA ASP A 41 -9.78 4.82 6.68
C ASP A 41 -10.66 5.31 5.52
N CYS A 42 -10.18 6.26 4.72
CA CYS A 42 -10.85 6.70 3.50
C CYS A 42 -10.97 5.56 2.47
N LEU A 43 -9.92 4.76 2.28
CA LEU A 43 -9.92 3.61 1.36
C LEU A 43 -10.88 2.49 1.78
N THR A 44 -11.40 2.52 3.02
CA THR A 44 -12.29 1.48 3.56
C THR A 44 -13.70 1.99 3.81
N ARG A 45 -13.85 3.08 4.58
CA ARG A 45 -15.14 3.70 4.89
C ARG A 45 -15.64 4.65 3.81
N GLY A 46 -14.74 5.22 3.02
CA GLY A 46 -15.08 6.09 1.89
C GLY A 46 -15.56 5.34 0.64
N LEU A 47 -15.55 4.00 0.67
CA LEU A 47 -16.13 3.19 -0.39
C LEU A 47 -17.65 3.30 -0.38
N THR A 48 -18.21 3.62 -1.54
CA THR A 48 -19.65 3.49 -1.76
C THR A 48 -20.08 2.03 -1.67
N ARG A 49 -21.36 1.80 -1.43
CA ARG A 49 -21.92 0.44 -1.40
C ARG A 49 -21.68 -0.31 -2.70
N ASP A 50 -21.82 0.36 -3.84
CA ASP A 50 -21.61 -0.24 -5.16
C ASP A 50 -20.14 -0.61 -5.38
N GLU A 51 -19.20 0.24 -4.93
CA GLU A 51 -17.77 -0.08 -4.97
C GLU A 51 -17.44 -1.28 -4.07
N LYS A 52 -18.02 -1.36 -2.86
CA LYS A 52 -17.87 -2.54 -2.00
C LYS A 52 -18.38 -3.81 -2.67
N VAL A 53 -19.56 -3.77 -3.29
CA VAL A 53 -20.13 -4.89 -4.05
C VAL A 53 -19.24 -5.28 -5.23
N HIS A 54 -18.71 -4.30 -5.96
CA HIS A 54 -17.83 -4.55 -7.10
C HIS A 54 -16.51 -5.19 -6.66
N ILE A 55 -15.88 -4.67 -5.61
CA ILE A 55 -14.68 -5.23 -4.99
C ILE A 55 -14.95 -6.65 -4.47
N ALA A 56 -16.10 -6.89 -3.84
CA ALA A 56 -16.48 -8.21 -3.33
C ALA A 56 -16.58 -9.25 -4.47
N ARG A 57 -17.24 -8.89 -5.59
CA ARG A 57 -17.34 -9.75 -6.77
C ARG A 57 -15.99 -10.10 -7.37
N LEU A 58 -15.14 -9.09 -7.58
CA LEU A 58 -13.80 -9.30 -8.13
C LEU A 58 -12.92 -10.12 -7.17
N THR A 59 -13.06 -9.89 -5.86
CA THR A 59 -12.35 -10.66 -4.83
C THR A 59 -12.79 -12.12 -4.85
N ALA A 60 -14.10 -12.39 -4.96
CA ALA A 60 -14.65 -13.74 -5.07
C ALA A 60 -14.19 -14.45 -6.35
N ALA A 61 -14.04 -13.72 -7.46
CA ALA A 61 -13.50 -14.24 -8.72
C ALA A 61 -11.96 -14.33 -8.75
N HIS A 62 -11.27 -13.95 -7.67
CA HIS A 62 -9.82 -13.81 -7.61
C HIS A 62 -9.22 -12.88 -8.70
N ASP A 63 -10.00 -11.94 -9.22
CA ASP A 63 -9.58 -11.02 -10.27
C ASP A 63 -8.78 -9.84 -9.69
N ARG A 64 -7.46 -10.04 -9.60
CA ARG A 64 -6.54 -8.99 -9.13
C ARG A 64 -6.41 -7.83 -10.10
N GLU A 65 -6.59 -8.09 -11.40
CA GLU A 65 -6.39 -7.09 -12.44
C GLU A 65 -7.57 -6.13 -12.48
N GLY A 66 -8.80 -6.65 -12.33
CA GLY A 66 -10.00 -5.84 -12.17
C GLY A 66 -10.01 -5.01 -10.87
N LEU A 67 -9.37 -5.46 -9.79
CA LEU A 67 -9.26 -4.69 -8.54
C LEU A 67 -8.31 -3.49 -8.65
N ARG A 68 -7.29 -3.57 -9.51
CA ARG A 68 -6.24 -2.55 -9.65
C ARG A 68 -6.77 -1.16 -10.03
N PRO A 69 -7.63 -0.97 -11.05
CA PRO A 69 -8.17 0.34 -11.39
C PRO A 69 -9.08 0.90 -10.29
N ILE A 70 -9.86 0.06 -9.60
CA ILE A 70 -10.74 0.51 -8.51
C ILE A 70 -9.93 1.11 -7.37
N TYR A 71 -8.95 0.36 -6.86
CA TYR A 71 -8.10 0.89 -5.79
C TYR A 71 -7.25 2.07 -6.24
N SER A 72 -6.95 2.20 -7.53
CA SER A 72 -6.25 3.39 -8.06
C SER A 72 -7.15 4.63 -8.06
N ASP A 73 -8.42 4.49 -8.43
CA ASP A 73 -9.40 5.58 -8.40
C ASP A 73 -9.71 6.01 -6.96
N VAL A 74 -10.04 5.05 -6.08
CA VAL A 74 -10.33 5.35 -4.67
C VAL A 74 -9.13 5.98 -3.99
N LEU A 75 -7.91 5.50 -4.27
CA LEU A 75 -6.69 6.11 -3.75
C LEU A 75 -6.49 7.54 -4.24
N ALA A 76 -6.81 7.84 -5.50
CA ALA A 76 -6.72 9.21 -6.01
C ALA A 76 -7.66 10.18 -5.28
N ARG A 77 -8.80 9.68 -4.77
CA ARG A 77 -9.74 10.47 -3.95
C ARG A 77 -9.30 10.60 -2.48
N CYS A 78 -8.53 9.64 -1.98
CA CYS A 78 -8.14 9.55 -0.57
C CYS A 78 -6.75 10.09 -0.25
N VAL A 79 -5.84 10.12 -1.23
CA VAL A 79 -4.47 10.60 -1.02
C VAL A 79 -4.45 12.12 -0.90
N VAL A 80 -3.81 12.60 0.16
CA VAL A 80 -3.64 14.03 0.44
C VAL A 80 -2.23 14.53 0.10
N ARG A 81 -1.27 13.61 -0.12
CA ARG A 81 0.13 13.94 -0.44
C ARG A 81 0.75 13.03 -1.50
N SER A 82 1.65 13.58 -2.30
CA SER A 82 2.31 12.84 -3.39
C SER A 82 3.11 11.61 -2.92
N ASP A 83 3.75 11.65 -1.75
CA ASP A 83 4.57 10.53 -1.24
C ASP A 83 3.74 9.29 -0.86
N GLN A 84 2.43 9.44 -0.65
CA GLN A 84 1.55 8.30 -0.38
C GLN A 84 1.33 7.41 -1.61
N TRP A 85 1.50 7.96 -2.82
CA TRP A 85 1.45 7.19 -4.06
C TRP A 85 2.56 6.15 -4.15
N GLU A 86 3.75 6.47 -3.64
CA GLU A 86 4.88 5.54 -3.59
C GLU A 86 4.59 4.36 -2.64
N ARG A 87 3.82 4.63 -1.58
CA ARG A 87 3.37 3.63 -0.59
C ARG A 87 2.02 2.99 -0.92
N ARG A 88 1.52 3.17 -2.15
CA ARG A 88 0.23 2.59 -2.59
C ARG A 88 0.08 1.11 -2.24
N PRO A 89 1.06 0.21 -2.53
CA PRO A 89 0.89 -1.21 -2.24
C PRO A 89 0.61 -1.50 -0.77
N GLN A 90 1.27 -0.79 0.14
CA GLN A 90 1.10 -0.92 1.58
C GLN A 90 -0.27 -0.41 2.02
N LEU A 91 -0.65 0.80 1.58
CA LEU A 91 -1.95 1.41 1.91
C LEU A 91 -3.12 0.56 1.42
N VAL A 92 -3.06 0.08 0.18
CA VAL A 92 -4.10 -0.80 -0.39
C VAL A 92 -4.14 -2.14 0.35
N THR A 93 -3.00 -2.71 0.73
CA THR A 93 -2.98 -3.96 1.50
C THR A 93 -3.63 -3.79 2.87
N SER A 94 -3.27 -2.72 3.59
CA SER A 94 -3.88 -2.38 4.88
C SER A 94 -5.38 -2.11 4.75
N ALA A 95 -5.80 -1.38 3.72
CA ALA A 95 -7.22 -1.14 3.44
C ALA A 95 -7.97 -2.45 3.16
N ARG A 96 -7.41 -3.36 2.36
CA ARG A 96 -8.01 -4.67 2.11
C ARG A 96 -8.13 -5.51 3.37
N GLN A 97 -7.12 -5.46 4.24
CA GLN A 97 -7.13 -6.17 5.53
C GLN A 97 -8.17 -5.60 6.50
N ALA A 98 -8.38 -4.27 6.50
CA ALA A 98 -9.42 -3.65 7.28
C ALA A 98 -10.81 -3.94 6.70
N LEU A 99 -10.97 -3.86 5.38
CA LEU A 99 -12.22 -4.18 4.68
C LEU A 99 -12.63 -5.65 4.84
N SER A 100 -11.68 -6.59 4.93
CA SER A 100 -12.00 -8.00 5.19
C SER A 100 -12.57 -8.26 6.59
N GLN A 101 -12.39 -7.32 7.51
CA GLN A 101 -12.97 -7.35 8.86
C GLN A 101 -14.35 -6.67 8.90
N ASP A 102 -14.71 -5.88 7.88
CA ASP A 102 -16.02 -5.24 7.76
C ASP A 102 -17.13 -6.28 7.56
N SER A 103 -18.11 -6.26 8.46
CA SER A 103 -19.17 -7.27 8.49
C SER A 103 -20.08 -7.18 7.26
N GLU A 104 -20.36 -5.97 6.79
CA GLU A 104 -21.15 -5.72 5.57
C GLU A 104 -20.41 -6.27 4.35
N PHE A 105 -19.13 -5.91 4.18
CA PHE A 105 -18.31 -6.41 3.08
C PHE A 105 -18.20 -7.95 3.09
N ARG A 106 -18.04 -8.57 4.27
CA ARG A 106 -18.02 -10.04 4.39
C ARG A 106 -19.31 -10.69 3.90
N GLN A 107 -20.46 -10.09 4.17
CA GLN A 107 -21.75 -10.60 3.67
C GLN A 107 -21.84 -10.49 2.15
N MET A 108 -21.40 -9.35 1.58
CA MET A 108 -21.35 -9.16 0.13
C MET A 108 -20.40 -10.14 -0.56
N LEU A 109 -19.22 -10.37 0.04
CA LEU A 109 -18.23 -11.32 -0.45
C LEU A 109 -18.80 -12.74 -0.42
N HIS A 110 -19.42 -13.16 0.68
CA HIS A 110 -20.05 -14.47 0.79
C HIS A 110 -21.14 -14.67 -0.26
N ALA A 111 -22.03 -13.68 -0.43
CA ALA A 111 -23.08 -13.72 -1.45
C ALA A 111 -22.49 -13.85 -2.87
N SER A 112 -21.44 -13.09 -3.18
CA SER A 112 -20.75 -13.13 -4.48
C SER A 112 -20.08 -14.48 -4.73
N THR A 113 -19.45 -15.07 -3.71
CA THR A 113 -18.85 -16.41 -3.79
C THR A 113 -19.90 -17.48 -4.04
N MET A 114 -21.04 -17.41 -3.35
CA MET A 114 -22.15 -18.34 -3.60
C MET A 114 -22.71 -18.20 -5.02
N GLU A 115 -22.93 -16.98 -5.50
CA GLU A 115 -23.41 -16.71 -6.86
C GLU A 115 -22.48 -17.36 -7.89
N LEU A 116 -21.16 -17.18 -7.74
CA LEU A 116 -20.15 -17.79 -8.61
C LEU A 116 -20.16 -19.32 -8.54
N ALA A 117 -20.32 -19.90 -7.34
CA ALA A 117 -20.37 -21.36 -7.17
C ALA A 117 -21.61 -22.00 -7.80
N THR A 118 -22.71 -21.24 -7.94
CA THR A 118 -23.95 -21.72 -8.55
C THR A 118 -24.06 -21.45 -10.06
N ARG A 119 -23.06 -20.81 -10.67
CA ARG A 119 -23.06 -20.62 -12.14
C ARG A 119 -22.81 -21.97 -12.83
N PRO A 120 -23.67 -22.36 -13.79
CA PRO A 120 -23.53 -23.61 -14.54
C PRO A 120 -22.30 -23.63 -15.45
#